data_AF-A0A349J5I8-F1
#
_entry.id   AF-A0A349J5I8-F1
#
_cell.length_a   1.000
_cell.length_b   1.000
_cell.length_c   1.000
_cell.angle_alpha   90.00
_cell.angle_beta   90.00
_cell.angle_gamma   90.00
#
_symmetry.space_group_name_H-M   'P 1'
#
loop_
_entity.id
_entity.type
_entity.pdbx_description
1 polymer ?
#
loop_
_entity_poly.entity_id
_entity_poly.type
_entity_poly.pdbx_seq_one_letter_code
_entity_poly.pdbx_strand_id
1 'polypeptide(L)'
;MDKKRIRDEVIEVLANKLHRLPTLADGDSDGFDFASQRLMPDITDNHLDIAEVAMDLEDAFGVNFEEVLPGGEGMETVGKVIDFIAARLDAQAPVAK
;
A
#
# COMPACT_ATOMS: atom_id res chain seq x y z
N MET A 1 -14.37 5.98 -1.57
CA MET A 1 -13.53 5.86 -2.79
C MET A 1 -13.69 4.45 -3.33
N ASP A 2 -13.65 4.20 -4.64
CA ASP A 2 -13.73 2.82 -5.14
C ASP A 2 -12.40 2.07 -4.95
N LYS A 3 -12.48 0.74 -4.77
CA LYS A 3 -11.32 -0.11 -4.43
C LYS A 3 -10.23 -0.09 -5.50
N LYS A 4 -10.59 0.12 -6.77
CA LYS A 4 -9.59 0.21 -7.85
C LYS A 4 -8.75 1.46 -7.70
N ARG A 5 -9.38 2.62 -7.44
CA ARG A 5 -8.65 3.86 -7.19
C ARG A 5 -7.72 3.77 -5.97
N ILE A 6 -8.18 3.15 -4.87
CA ILE A 6 -7.33 2.90 -3.69
C ILE A 6 -6.12 2.07 -4.08
N ARG A 7 -6.33 0.95 -4.77
CA ARG A 7 -5.25 0.08 -5.25
C ARG A 7 -4.21 0.87 -6.05
N ASP A 8 -4.68 1.62 -7.05
CA ASP A 8 -3.77 2.26 -7.99
C ASP A 8 -2.93 3.33 -7.27
N GLU A 9 -3.54 4.12 -6.40
CA GLU A 9 -2.87 5.16 -5.61
C GLU A 9 -1.89 4.58 -4.57
N VAL A 10 -2.24 3.47 -3.90
CA VAL A 10 -1.31 2.76 -2.99
C VAL A 10 -0.09 2.26 -3.75
N ILE A 11 -0.26 1.67 -4.93
CA ILE A 11 0.86 1.16 -5.73
C ILE A 11 1.79 2.31 -6.13
N GLU A 12 1.23 3.44 -6.57
CA GLU A 12 2.04 4.62 -6.93
C GLU A 12 2.84 5.17 -5.73
N VAL A 13 2.21 5.30 -4.56
CA VAL A 13 2.91 5.74 -3.33
C VAL A 13 4.04 4.77 -2.98
N LEU A 14 3.77 3.46 -3.01
CA LEU A 14 4.78 2.45 -2.72
C LEU A 14 5.93 2.49 -3.74
N ALA A 15 5.64 2.55 -5.04
CA ALA A 15 6.66 2.51 -6.09
C ALA A 15 7.58 3.75 -6.09
N ASN A 16 7.10 4.90 -5.61
CA ASN A 16 7.90 6.11 -5.45
C ASN A 16 9.09 5.95 -4.49
N LYS A 17 8.95 5.09 -3.48
CA LYS A 17 9.99 4.81 -2.47
C LYS A 17 10.64 3.45 -2.66
N LEU A 18 9.83 2.46 -3.02
CA LEU A 18 10.25 1.07 -3.17
C LEU A 18 10.62 0.81 -4.62
N HIS A 19 11.82 1.22 -5.02
CA HIS A 19 12.26 1.22 -6.43
C HIS A 19 12.31 -0.16 -7.12
N ARG A 20 12.19 -1.27 -6.38
CA ARG A 20 12.04 -2.62 -6.98
C ARG A 20 10.59 -2.96 -7.32
N LEU A 21 9.63 -2.19 -6.82
CA LEU A 21 8.23 -2.31 -7.18
C LEU A 21 8.01 -1.58 -8.52
N PRO A 22 7.44 -2.24 -9.53
CA PRO A 22 7.13 -1.56 -10.79
C PRO A 22 6.03 -0.50 -10.60
N THR A 23 6.09 0.55 -11.41
CA THR A 23 5.05 1.59 -11.46
C THR A 23 3.85 1.11 -12.27
N LEU A 24 2.70 1.80 -12.19
CA LEU A 24 1.57 1.53 -13.09
C LEU A 24 1.70 2.20 -14.46
N ALA A 25 2.83 2.87 -14.74
CA ALA A 25 3.09 3.46 -16.05
C ALA A 25 3.09 2.40 -17.15
N ASP A 26 2.72 2.83 -18.36
CA ASP A 26 2.50 1.94 -19.51
C ASP A 26 3.69 0.99 -19.75
N GLY A 27 3.45 -0.31 -19.60
CA GLY A 27 4.40 -1.39 -19.89
C GLY A 27 5.29 -1.84 -18.72
N ASP A 28 5.39 -1.09 -17.63
CA ASP A 28 6.23 -1.44 -16.47
C ASP A 28 5.59 -2.53 -15.58
N SER A 29 4.26 -2.61 -15.60
CA SER A 29 3.45 -3.48 -14.74
C SER A 29 2.77 -4.64 -15.46
N ASP A 30 3.02 -4.82 -16.76
CA ASP A 30 2.33 -5.83 -17.57
C ASP A 30 2.58 -7.24 -17.04
N GLY A 31 1.52 -7.86 -16.51
CA GLY A 31 1.56 -9.20 -15.93
C GLY A 31 2.15 -9.28 -14.51
N PHE A 32 2.47 -8.15 -13.88
CA PHE A 32 2.98 -8.14 -12.51
C PHE A 32 1.86 -8.37 -11.48
N ASP A 33 2.03 -9.36 -10.62
CA ASP A 33 1.08 -9.64 -9.53
C ASP A 33 1.38 -8.80 -8.29
N PHE A 34 0.86 -7.57 -8.29
CA PHE A 34 0.96 -6.70 -7.12
C PHE A 34 0.31 -7.32 -5.87
N ALA A 35 -0.81 -8.04 -6.01
CA ALA A 35 -1.58 -8.44 -4.84
C ALA A 35 -0.80 -9.41 -3.93
N SER A 36 -0.06 -10.35 -4.53
CA SER A 36 0.77 -11.31 -3.80
C SER A 36 2.19 -10.80 -3.50
N GLN A 37 2.62 -9.70 -4.14
CA GLN A 37 3.96 -9.16 -3.95
C GLN A 37 4.22 -8.81 -2.49
N ARG A 38 5.22 -9.47 -1.89
CA ARG A 38 5.68 -9.18 -0.54
C ARG A 38 6.53 -7.92 -0.54
N LEU A 39 6.33 -7.04 0.44
CA LEU A 39 7.13 -5.83 0.61
C LEU A 39 8.50 -6.17 1.20
N MET A 40 8.52 -7.00 2.24
CA MET A 40 9.74 -7.52 2.84
C MET A 40 9.82 -9.06 2.77
N PRO A 41 11.01 -9.63 2.51
CA PRO A 41 12.25 -8.95 2.11
C PRO A 41 12.36 -8.68 0.60
N ASP A 42 11.34 -9.09 -0.18
CA ASP A 42 11.46 -9.22 -1.65
C ASP A 42 11.68 -7.88 -2.36
N ILE A 43 10.92 -6.85 -1.98
CA ILE A 43 11.02 -5.51 -2.57
C ILE A 43 12.07 -4.67 -1.85
N THR A 44 12.10 -4.71 -0.52
CA THR A 44 13.13 -4.06 0.29
C THR A 44 13.41 -4.86 1.56
N ASP A 45 14.64 -4.75 2.06
CA ASP A 45 15.07 -5.19 3.39
C ASP A 45 15.37 -4.00 4.31
N ASN A 46 15.21 -2.76 3.83
CA ASN A 46 15.45 -1.55 4.58
C ASN A 46 14.18 -1.09 5.32
N HIS A 47 14.25 -1.13 6.65
CA HIS A 47 13.16 -0.67 7.51
C HIS A 47 12.87 0.83 7.40
N LEU A 48 13.83 1.66 6.97
CA LEU A 48 13.59 3.08 6.74
C LEU A 48 12.67 3.31 5.54
N ASP A 49 12.85 2.56 4.46
CA ASP A 49 11.96 2.64 3.29
C ASP A 49 10.52 2.32 3.70
N ILE A 50 10.34 1.29 4.53
CA ILE A 50 9.04 0.90 5.09
C ILE A 50 8.42 2.00 5.96
N ALA A 51 9.21 2.61 6.84
CA ALA A 51 8.74 3.71 7.67
C ALA A 51 8.31 4.91 6.83
N GLU A 52 9.06 5.26 5.79
CA GLU A 52 8.72 6.37 4.88
C GLU A 52 7.43 6.10 4.11
N VAL A 53 7.27 4.90 3.51
CA VAL A 53 6.01 4.60 2.81
C VAL A 53 4.81 4.53 3.75
N ALA A 54 5.00 4.10 4.99
CA ALA A 54 3.93 4.13 5.97
C ALA A 54 3.46 5.58 6.19
N MET A 55 4.38 6.51 6.43
CA MET A 55 4.06 7.93 6.60
C MET A 55 3.39 8.53 5.36
N ASP A 56 3.90 8.23 4.16
CA ASP A 56 3.32 8.74 2.91
C ASP A 56 1.90 8.21 2.68
N LEU A 57 1.64 6.94 3.03
CA LEU A 57 0.30 6.33 2.97
C LEU A 57 -0.65 6.90 4.02
N GLU A 58 -0.17 7.16 5.24
CA GLU A 58 -0.98 7.80 6.30
C GLU A 58 -1.43 9.20 5.87
N ASP A 59 -0.54 10.00 5.30
CA ASP A 59 -0.85 11.34 4.80
C ASP A 59 -1.80 11.30 3.59
N ALA A 60 -1.52 10.41 2.62
CA ALA A 60 -2.34 10.31 1.40
C ALA A 60 -3.79 9.86 1.68
N PHE A 61 -3.99 8.92 2.61
CA PHE A 61 -5.29 8.31 2.84
C PHE A 61 -5.96 8.74 4.15
N GLY A 62 -5.29 9.50 5.01
CA GLY A 62 -5.81 9.87 6.33
C GLY A 62 -6.02 8.65 7.23
N VAL A 63 -5.13 7.66 7.15
CA VAL A 63 -5.16 6.44 7.97
C VAL A 63 -4.00 6.43 8.97
N ASN A 64 -3.97 5.43 9.86
CA ASN A 64 -2.87 5.21 10.79
C ASN A 64 -2.54 3.71 10.85
N PHE A 65 -1.26 3.36 10.70
CA PHE A 65 -0.78 1.97 10.72
C PHE A 65 -0.49 1.45 12.15
N GLU A 66 -0.56 2.32 13.16
CA GLU A 66 -0.43 2.03 14.59
C GLU A 66 0.77 1.11 14.89
N GLU A 67 0.51 -0.16 15.20
CA GLU A 67 1.52 -1.13 15.62
C GLU A 67 2.01 -2.05 14.49
N VAL A 68 1.38 -2.02 13.31
CA VAL A 68 1.70 -2.90 12.19
C VAL A 68 2.06 -2.07 10.96
N LEU A 69 3.34 -2.03 10.62
CA LEU A 69 3.82 -1.34 9.43
C LEU A 69 3.67 -2.20 8.17
N PRO A 70 3.62 -1.59 6.97
CA PRO A 70 3.75 -2.29 5.70
C PRO A 70 4.94 -3.26 5.69
N GLY A 71 4.74 -4.50 5.23
CA GLY A 71 5.78 -5.54 5.24
C GLY A 71 5.93 -6.30 6.56
N GLY A 72 5.27 -5.86 7.64
CA GLY A 72 5.18 -6.57 8.92
C GLY A 72 4.17 -7.72 8.93
N GLU A 73 4.11 -8.44 10.06
CA GLU A 73 3.16 -9.54 10.25
C GLU A 73 1.71 -9.06 10.08
N GLY A 74 0.94 -9.75 9.24
CA GLY A 74 -0.42 -9.34 8.88
C GLY A 74 -0.51 -8.25 7.79
N MET A 75 0.61 -7.67 7.36
CA MET A 75 0.66 -6.65 6.30
C MET A 75 1.82 -6.88 5.31
N GLU A 76 2.14 -8.14 5.06
CA GLU A 76 3.35 -8.55 4.34
C GLU A 76 3.32 -8.21 2.85
N THR A 77 2.13 -8.10 2.25
CA THR A 77 1.95 -7.92 0.80
C THR A 77 1.28 -6.58 0.46
N VAL A 78 1.52 -6.09 -0.75
CA VAL A 78 0.85 -4.89 -1.27
C VAL A 78 -0.68 -5.06 -1.22
N GLY A 79 -1.19 -6.25 -1.56
CA GLY A 79 -2.63 -6.56 -1.47
C GLY A 79 -3.19 -6.38 -0.05
N LYS A 80 -2.45 -6.81 0.99
CA LYS A 80 -2.86 -6.63 2.39
C LYS A 80 -2.88 -5.16 2.80
N VAL A 81 -1.91 -4.36 2.34
CA VAL A 81 -1.90 -2.91 2.57
C VAL A 81 -3.11 -2.25 1.93
N ILE A 82 -3.43 -2.60 0.68
CA ILE A 82 -4.62 -2.09 -0.03
C ILE A 82 -5.89 -2.44 0.74
N ASP A 83 -6.04 -3.69 1.17
CA ASP A 83 -7.22 -4.16 1.90
C ASP A 83 -7.35 -3.46 3.26
N PHE A 84 -6.25 -3.24 3.96
CA PHE A 84 -6.23 -2.47 5.21
C PHE A 84 -6.72 -1.03 5.01
N ILE A 85 -6.16 -0.32 4.03
CA ILE A 85 -6.55 1.06 3.72
C ILE A 85 -8.01 1.13 3.31
N ALA A 86 -8.47 0.23 2.44
CA ALA A 86 -9.87 0.18 2.02
C ALA A 86 -10.81 -0.02 3.21
N ALA A 87 -10.49 -0.95 4.11
CA ALA A 87 -11.29 -1.20 5.31
C ALA A 87 -11.34 0.04 6.25
N ARG A 88 -10.21 0.75 6.41
CA ARG A 88 -10.15 1.97 7.23
C ARG A 88 -10.96 3.11 6.61
N LEU A 89 -10.94 3.27 5.29
CA LEU A 89 -11.73 4.28 4.59
C LEU A 89 -13.23 3.98 4.65
N ASP A 90 -13.61 2.71 4.50
CA ASP A 90 -15.01 2.29 4.61
C ASP A 90 -15.56 2.47 6.03
N ALA A 91 -14.75 2.19 7.05
CA ALA A 91 -15.13 2.42 8.45
C ALA A 91 -15.31 3.91 8.81
N GLN A 92 -14.61 4.80 8.10
CA GLN A 92 -14.71 6.25 8.29
C GLN A 92 -15.86 6.89 7.49
N ALA A 93 -16.45 6.17 6.53
CA ALA A 93 -17.56 6.70 5.76
C ALA A 93 -18.78 6.95 6.68
N PRO A 94 -19.35 8.16 6.71
CA PRO A 94 -20.51 8.44 7.53
C PRO A 94 -21.66 7.54 7.09
N VAL A 95 -22.30 6.86 8.06
CA VAL A 95 -23.54 6.12 7.82
C VAL A 95 -24.57 7.13 7.34
N ALA A 96 -24.87 7.13 6.04
CA ALA A 96 -25.96 7.91 5.48
C ALA A 96 -27.25 7.49 6.20
N LYS A 97 -27.80 8.40 7.01
CA LYS A 97 -29.12 8.23 7.63
C LYS A 97 -30.22 8.60 6.64
#